data_AF-A0A1F4EFX4-F1
#
_entry.id   AF-A0A1F4EFX4-F1
#
_cell.length_a   1.000
_cell.length_b   1.000
_cell.length_c   1.000
_cell.angle_alpha   90.00
_cell.angle_beta   90.00
_cell.angle_gamma   90.00
#
_symmetry.space_group_name_H-M   'P 1'
#
loop_
_entity.id
_entity.type
_entity.pdbx_description
1 polymer ?
#
loop_
_entity_poly.entity_id
_entity_poly.type
_entity_poly.pdbx_seq_one_letter_code
_entity_poly.pdbx_strand_id
1 'polypeptide(L)'
;MPIRIKKYRFVISLVQYAPEETGVYALWHGDEMIYLGRAAEKNEGIQHCLLEHLQGVRGPCTAKATHYSWEICLLPAVREAEVLREFREVHQREPRCHSGSA
;
A
#
# COMPACT_ATOMS: atom_id res chain seq x y z
N MET A 1 -8.20 5.20 15.87
CA MET A 1 -9.20 5.82 14.96
C MET A 1 -8.55 5.86 13.59
N PRO A 2 -9.12 5.20 12.56
CA PRO A 2 -8.32 4.67 11.49
C PRO A 2 -7.92 5.79 10.55
N ILE A 3 -6.75 5.61 9.98
CA ILE A 3 -6.25 6.29 8.79
C ILE A 3 -7.40 6.46 7.78
N ARG A 4 -8.01 7.66 7.75
CA ARG A 4 -9.11 8.02 6.84
C ARG A 4 -8.53 8.27 5.44
N ILE A 5 -7.84 7.30 4.86
CA ILE A 5 -7.34 7.50 3.51
C ILE A 5 -8.46 7.19 2.53
N LYS A 6 -8.77 8.17 1.71
CA LYS A 6 -9.62 8.03 0.53
C LYS A 6 -9.13 6.84 -0.31
N LYS A 7 -10.01 5.88 -0.56
CA LYS A 7 -9.70 4.74 -1.45
C LYS A 7 -9.91 5.16 -2.89
N TYR A 8 -8.90 4.93 -3.72
CA TYR A 8 -8.95 5.15 -5.16
C TYR A 8 -9.00 3.79 -5.87
N ARG A 9 -9.70 3.69 -6.99
CA ARG A 9 -9.74 2.42 -7.74
C ARG A 9 -8.34 2.06 -8.24
N PHE A 10 -7.94 0.81 -8.07
CA PHE A 10 -6.61 0.34 -8.49
C PHE A 10 -6.57 0.01 -9.98
N VAL A 11 -6.54 1.07 -10.79
CA VAL A 11 -6.45 1.02 -12.26
C VAL A 11 -5.38 1.99 -12.74
N ILE A 12 -4.77 1.69 -13.89
CA ILE A 12 -3.60 2.42 -14.41
C ILE A 12 -3.86 3.93 -14.52
N SER A 13 -5.05 4.33 -14.99
CA SER A 13 -5.41 5.73 -15.19
C SER A 13 -5.53 6.55 -13.90
N LEU A 14 -5.73 5.92 -12.74
CA LEU A 14 -5.70 6.61 -11.45
C LEU A 14 -4.34 6.53 -10.78
N VAL A 15 -3.67 5.38 -10.90
CA VAL A 15 -2.33 5.18 -10.33
C VAL A 15 -1.33 6.18 -10.93
N GLN A 16 -1.44 6.53 -12.22
CA GLN A 16 -0.62 7.57 -12.85
C GLN A 16 -0.71 8.97 -12.23
N TYR A 17 -1.74 9.24 -11.42
CA TYR A 17 -1.89 10.49 -10.66
C TYR A 17 -1.56 10.33 -9.17
N ALA A 18 -1.07 9.15 -8.76
CA ALA A 18 -0.56 8.96 -7.42
C ALA A 18 0.73 9.79 -7.22
N PRO A 19 1.05 10.18 -5.97
CA PRO A 19 2.26 10.93 -5.66
C PRO A 19 3.53 10.20 -6.09
N GLU A 20 4.52 10.93 -6.59
CA GLU A 20 5.87 10.42 -6.88
C GLU A 20 6.80 10.52 -5.65
N GLU A 21 6.27 11.03 -4.55
CA GLU A 21 6.98 11.27 -3.30
C GLU A 21 7.13 10.00 -2.44
N THR A 22 8.02 10.10 -1.45
CA THR A 22 8.21 9.15 -0.37
C THR A 22 6.96 9.07 0.52
N GLY A 23 6.61 7.85 0.94
CA GLY A 23 5.49 7.64 1.85
C GLY A 23 5.09 6.18 2.01
N VAL A 24 3.86 5.96 2.45
CA VAL A 24 3.26 4.62 2.57
C VAL A 24 2.07 4.49 1.63
N TYR A 25 1.81 3.27 1.18
CA TYR A 25 0.64 2.93 0.39
C TYR A 25 0.00 1.65 0.89
N ALA A 26 -1.33 1.60 0.81
CA ALA A 26 -2.12 0.43 1.15
C ALA A 26 -2.88 -0.05 -0.07
N LEU A 27 -2.92 -1.37 -0.26
CA LEU A 27 -3.73 -2.04 -1.25
C LEU A 27 -4.92 -2.72 -0.58
N TRP A 28 -6.07 -2.65 -1.23
CA TRP A 28 -7.34 -3.09 -0.66
C TRP A 28 -8.08 -4.02 -1.62
N HIS A 29 -8.75 -5.01 -1.05
CA HIS A 29 -9.72 -5.83 -1.77
C HIS A 29 -11.10 -5.65 -1.13
N GLY A 30 -11.95 -4.85 -1.77
CA GLY A 30 -13.14 -4.30 -1.14
C GLY A 30 -12.76 -3.46 0.08
N ASP A 31 -13.22 -3.89 1.26
CA ASP A 31 -12.95 -3.19 2.52
C ASP A 31 -11.75 -3.72 3.31
N GLU A 32 -11.18 -4.85 2.90
CA GLU A 32 -10.02 -5.43 3.56
C GLU A 32 -8.72 -4.82 3.02
N MET A 33 -7.85 -4.34 3.91
CA MET A 33 -6.47 -4.03 3.56
C MET A 33 -5.70 -5.34 3.39
N ILE A 34 -5.21 -5.58 2.18
CA ILE A 34 -4.54 -6.84 1.83
C ILE A 34 -3.03 -6.72 1.86
N TYR A 35 -2.50 -5.50 1.73
CA TYR A 35 -1.07 -5.22 1.71
C TYR A 35 -0.83 -3.77 2.15
N LEU A 36 0.24 -3.56 2.89
CA LEU A 36 0.81 -2.25 3.16
C LEU A 36 2.27 -2.27 2.70
N GLY A 37 2.70 -1.22 2.01
CA GLY A 37 4.09 -1.04 1.62
C GLY A 37 4.54 0.39 1.80
N ARG A 38 5.85 0.58 1.65
CA ARG A 38 6.50 1.89 1.71
C ARG A 38 7.25 2.21 0.42
N ALA A 39 7.24 3.48 0.07
CA ALA A 39 8.08 4.10 -0.94
C ALA A 39 9.14 4.92 -0.19
N ALA A 40 10.38 4.45 -0.16
CA ALA A 40 11.45 5.02 0.66
C ALA A 40 12.69 5.47 -0.15
N GLU A 41 12.87 4.93 -1.35
CA GLU A 41 14.02 5.21 -2.18
C GLU A 41 13.79 6.47 -3.04
N LYS A 42 14.86 7.21 -3.32
CA LYS A 42 14.81 8.46 -4.10
C LYS A 42 14.21 8.32 -5.50
N ASN A 43 14.26 7.11 -6.07
CA ASN A 43 13.76 6.81 -7.41
C ASN A 43 12.51 5.90 -7.41
N GLU A 44 12.00 5.54 -6.23
CA GLU A 44 10.84 4.64 -6.09
C GLU A 44 9.76 5.31 -5.24
N GLY A 45 9.10 6.30 -5.84
CA GLY A 45 7.94 6.97 -5.24
C GLY A 45 6.73 6.05 -5.09
N ILE A 46 5.71 6.53 -4.38
CA ILE A 46 4.45 5.79 -4.17
C ILE A 46 3.86 5.33 -5.51
N GLN A 47 3.83 6.22 -6.51
CA GLN A 47 3.36 5.93 -7.86
C GLN A 47 4.09 4.73 -8.48
N HIS A 48 5.42 4.71 -8.40
CA HIS A 48 6.23 3.65 -8.98
C HIS A 48 5.89 2.28 -8.38
N CYS A 49 5.87 2.18 -7.05
CA CYS A 49 5.52 0.94 -6.34
C CYS A 49 4.11 0.45 -6.70
N LEU A 50 3.13 1.36 -6.79
CA LEU A 50 1.76 1.01 -7.18
C LEU A 50 1.67 0.50 -8.62
N LEU A 51 2.42 1.08 -9.55
CA LEU A 51 2.49 0.61 -10.93
C LEU A 51 3.06 -0.82 -11.01
N GLU A 52 4.11 -1.11 -10.26
CA GLU A 52 4.70 -2.46 -10.23
C GLU A 52 3.73 -3.52 -9.68
N HIS A 53 2.94 -3.18 -8.65
CA HIS A 53 1.87 -4.07 -8.16
C HIS A 53 0.79 -4.28 -9.22
N LEU A 54 0.41 -3.22 -9.95
CA LEU A 54 -0.62 -3.28 -10.98
C LEU A 54 -0.17 -4.12 -12.18
N GLN A 55 1.13 -4.05 -12.52
CA GLN A 55 1.77 -4.86 -13.56
C GLN A 55 2.07 -6.30 -13.09
N GLY A 56 1.85 -6.61 -11.81
CA GLY A 56 2.09 -7.94 -11.25
C GLY A 56 3.55 -8.25 -10.93
N VAL A 57 4.46 -7.29 -11.07
CA VAL A 57 5.91 -7.43 -10.80
C VAL A 57 6.14 -7.79 -9.33
N ARG A 58 5.40 -7.16 -8.42
CA ARG A 58 5.47 -7.40 -6.97
C ARG A 58 4.63 -8.60 -6.48
N GLY A 59 4.11 -9.39 -7.41
CA GLY A 59 3.46 -10.66 -7.12
C GLY A 59 1.94 -10.69 -7.36
N PRO A 60 1.37 -11.89 -7.57
CA PRO A 60 -0.02 -12.06 -8.00
C PRO A 60 -1.05 -11.78 -6.90
N CYS A 61 -0.67 -11.80 -5.62
CA CYS A 61 -1.61 -11.51 -4.52
C CYS A 61 -2.03 -10.04 -4.52
N THR A 62 -1.05 -9.14 -4.65
CA THR A 62 -1.27 -7.69 -4.65
C THR A 62 -1.86 -7.17 -5.95
N ALA A 63 -1.62 -7.83 -7.08
CA ALA A 63 -2.21 -7.48 -8.37
C ALA A 63 -3.75 -7.60 -8.37
N LYS A 64 -4.33 -8.38 -7.45
CA LYS A 64 -5.78 -8.54 -7.25
C LYS A 64 -6.41 -7.46 -6.38
N ALA A 65 -5.67 -6.42 -6.03
CA ALA A 65 -6.22 -5.27 -5.33
C ALA A 65 -7.29 -4.58 -6.18
N THR A 66 -8.34 -4.12 -5.51
CA THR A 66 -9.45 -3.37 -6.11
C THR A 66 -9.28 -1.87 -5.92
N HIS A 67 -8.65 -1.46 -4.81
CA HIS A 67 -8.43 -0.07 -4.47
C HIS A 67 -7.03 0.11 -3.87
N TYR A 68 -6.55 1.35 -3.89
CA TYR A 68 -5.33 1.76 -3.22
C TYR A 68 -5.55 3.05 -2.44
N SER A 69 -4.66 3.28 -1.50
CA SER A 69 -4.58 4.45 -0.64
C SER A 69 -3.12 4.81 -0.45
N TRP A 70 -2.83 6.08 -0.17
CA TRP A 70 -1.47 6.54 0.07
C TRP A 70 -1.43 7.66 1.09
N GLU A 71 -0.26 7.82 1.69
CA GLU A 71 0.06 8.91 2.62
C GLU A 71 1.52 9.31 2.36
N ILE A 72 1.76 10.58 2.02
CA ILE A 72 3.11 11.14 1.89
C ILE A 72 3.66 11.36 3.30
N CYS A 73 4.85 10.87 3.57
CA CYS A 73 5.48 11.04 4.88
C CYS A 73 7.01 10.96 4.80
N LEU A 74 7.69 11.68 5.71
CA LEU A 74 9.16 11.75 5.75
C LEU A 74 9.81 10.48 6.32
N LEU A 75 9.09 9.74 7.17
CA LEU A 75 9.58 8.53 7.85
C LEU A 75 8.71 7.32 7.51
N PRO A 76 8.74 6.83 6.26
CA PRO A 76 7.81 5.82 5.78
C PRO A 76 7.96 4.47 6.50
N ALA A 77 9.16 4.12 6.98
CA ALA A 77 9.36 2.90 7.76
C ALA A 77 8.68 2.96 9.15
N VAL A 78 8.74 4.12 9.81
CA VAL A 78 8.05 4.33 11.09
C VAL A 78 6.55 4.27 10.87
N ARG A 79 6.07 4.96 9.83
CA ARG A 79 4.65 5.02 9.51
C ARG A 79 4.07 3.65 9.15
N GLU A 80 4.79 2.88 8.34
CA GLU A 80 4.43 1.49 7.99
C GLU A 80 4.27 0.62 9.24
N ALA A 81 5.24 0.69 10.17
CA ALA A 81 5.19 -0.06 11.41
C ALA A 81 4.00 0.32 12.30
N GLU A 82 3.66 1.61 12.38
CA GLU A 82 2.47 2.09 13.10
C GLU A 82 1.19 1.51 12.52
N VAL A 83 1.00 1.61 11.20
CA VAL A 83 -0.22 1.12 10.53
C VAL A 83 -0.36 -0.39 10.70
N LEU A 84 0.73 -1.15 10.56
CA LEU A 84 0.70 -2.60 10.75
C LEU A 84 0.43 -2.99 12.20
N ARG A 85 0.96 -2.23 13.16
CA ARG A 85 0.63 -2.44 14.57
C ARG A 85 -0.86 -2.22 14.83
N GLU A 86 -1.42 -1.12 14.35
CA GLU A 86 -2.86 -0.84 14.48
C GLU A 86 -3.71 -1.93 13.82
N PHE A 87 -3.31 -2.39 12.62
CA PHE A 87 -3.99 -3.47 11.93
C PHE A 87 -3.95 -4.78 12.74
N ARG A 88 -2.78 -5.15 13.28
CA ARG A 88 -2.63 -6.33 14.14
C ARG A 88 -3.46 -6.24 15.42
N GLU A 89 -3.52 -5.09 16.06
CA GLU A 89 -4.32 -4.89 17.27
C GLU A 89 -5.81 -5.18 17.01
N VAL A 90 -6.33 -4.75 15.87
CA VAL A 90 -7.74 -4.93 15.48
C VAL A 90 -8.02 -6.33 14.92
N HIS A 91 -7.15 -6.85 14.06
CA HIS A 91 -7.42 -8.06 13.28
C HIS A 91 -6.71 -9.31 13.78
N GLN A 92 -5.76 -9.18 14.73
CA GLN A 92 -4.97 -10.27 15.30
C GLN A 92 -4.18 -11.08 14.25
N ARG A 93 -3.83 -10.44 13.13
CA ARG A 93 -3.05 -11.03 12.02
C ARG A 93 -2.41 -9.95 11.15
N GLU A 94 -1.53 -10.36 10.26
CA GLU A 94 -1.01 -9.51 9.17
C GLU A 94 -1.99 -9.38 7.99
N PRO A 95 -1.83 -8.36 7.14
CA PRO A 95 -2.45 -8.32 5.82
C PRO A 95 -2.13 -9.59 5.02
N ARG A 96 -3.15 -10.15 4.37
CA ARG A 96 -3.08 -11.49 3.76
C ARG A 96 -2.06 -11.63 2.63
N CYS A 97 -1.62 -10.54 1.99
CA CYS A 97 -0.60 -10.55 0.95
C CYS A 97 0.80 -10.22 1.46
N HIS A 98 1.01 -10.10 2.78
CA HIS A 98 2.36 -9.99 3.38
C HIS A 98 3.07 -11.34 3.48
N SER A 99 2.32 -12.45 3.51
CA SER A 99 2.88 -13.80 3.48
C SER A 99 3.31 -14.17 2.06
N GLY A 100 4.47 -13.66 1.64
CA GLY A 100 5.05 -13.89 0.31
C GLY A 100 6.39 -13.22 0.06
N SER A 101 6.83 -12.30 0.92
CA SER A 101 8.20 -11.79 0.96
C SER A 101 9.06 -12.71 1.83
N ALA A 102 9.45 -13.86 1.27
CA ALA A 102 10.56 -14.68 1.75
C ALA A 102 11.76 -14.46 0.82
#